data_AF-A0A953KFS3-F1
#
_entry.id   AF-A0A953KFS3-F1
#
_cell.length_a   1.000
_cell.length_b   1.000
_cell.length_c   1.000
_cell.angle_alpha   90.00
_cell.angle_beta   90.00
_cell.angle_gamma   90.00
#
_symmetry.space_group_name_H-M   'P 1'
#
loop_
_entity.id
_entity.type
_entity.pdbx_description
1 polymer ?
#
loop_
_entity_poly.entity_id
_entity_poly.type
_entity_poly.pdbx_seq_one_letter_code
_entity_poly.pdbx_strand_id
1 'polypeptide(L)'
;MPQHAKCEKEGQLALKAKAFTNDYMEHHKQLIITETEWDKYGGRIVGNIKSNDNNSLTDELIKAGFGKAYKGKGAKPNWCRN
;
A
#
# COMPACT_ATOMS: atom_id res chain seq x y z
N MET A 1 -1.78 17.33 -10.50
CA MET A 1 -2.21 16.52 -9.34
C MET A 1 -2.58 15.13 -9.83
N PRO A 2 -2.31 14.03 -9.09
CA PRO A 2 -2.73 12.69 -9.50
C PRO A 2 -4.23 12.64 -9.75
N GLN A 3 -4.67 12.00 -10.83
CA GLN A 3 -6.06 12.07 -11.35
C GLN A 3 -7.14 11.62 -10.35
N HIS A 4 -6.77 10.84 -9.33
CA HIS A 4 -7.70 10.29 -8.33
C HIS A 4 -7.54 10.88 -6.92
N ALA A 5 -6.61 11.81 -6.72
CA ALA A 5 -6.42 12.44 -5.42
C ALA A 5 -7.52 13.48 -5.15
N LYS A 6 -8.10 13.46 -3.95
CA LYS A 6 -9.13 14.42 -3.52
C LYS A 6 -8.55 15.77 -3.10
N CYS A 7 -7.24 15.83 -2.88
CA CYS A 7 -6.49 17.05 -2.57
C CYS A 7 -5.00 16.86 -2.88
N GLU A 8 -4.25 17.96 -2.85
CA GLU A 8 -2.82 17.95 -3.13
C GLU A 8 -2.02 17.09 -2.14
N LYS A 9 -2.35 17.16 -0.84
CA LYS A 9 -1.70 16.36 0.21
C LYS A 9 -1.81 14.86 -0.04
N GLU A 10 -3.01 14.38 -0.36
CA GLU A 10 -3.24 12.97 -0.72
C GLU A 10 -2.44 12.60 -1.97
N GLY A 11 -2.39 13.48 -2.97
CA GLY A 11 -1.62 13.27 -4.18
C GLY A 11 -0.12 13.12 -3.92
N GLN A 12 0.46 13.98 -3.07
CA GLN A 12 1.87 13.89 -2.68
C GLN A 12 2.16 12.60 -1.90
N LEU A 13 1.27 12.20 -0.98
CA LEU A 13 1.41 10.94 -0.24
C LEU A 13 1.33 9.74 -1.18
N ALA A 14 0.44 9.75 -2.16
CA ALA A 14 0.33 8.68 -3.15
C ALA A 14 1.60 8.55 -4.01
N LEU A 15 2.22 9.66 -4.40
CA LEU A 15 3.49 9.64 -5.13
C LEU A 15 4.63 9.10 -4.27
N LYS A 16 4.70 9.49 -2.99
CA LYS A 16 5.69 8.94 -2.04
C LYS A 16 5.48 7.46 -1.80
N ALA A 17 4.23 7.01 -1.62
CA ALA A 17 3.89 5.60 -1.49
C ALA A 17 4.32 4.79 -2.72
N LYS A 18 4.04 5.32 -3.92
CA LYS A 18 4.46 4.67 -5.18
C LYS A 18 5.98 4.55 -5.28
N ALA A 19 6.71 5.63 -4.99
CA ALA A 19 8.17 5.62 -5.01
C ALA A 19 8.72 4.61 -3.99
N PHE A 20 8.17 4.59 -2.77
CA PHE A 20 8.55 3.65 -1.73
C PHE A 20 8.31 2.19 -2.13
N THR A 21 7.14 1.88 -2.70
CA THR A 21 6.84 0.51 -3.15
C THR A 21 7.78 0.06 -4.26
N ASN A 22 8.09 0.94 -5.23
CA ASN A 22 9.05 0.63 -6.29
C ASN A 22 10.45 0.37 -5.71
N ASP A 23 10.90 1.25 -4.83
CA ASP A 23 12.20 1.13 -4.15
C ASP A 23 12.29 -0.17 -3.35
N TYR A 24 11.25 -0.54 -2.62
CA TYR A 24 11.16 -1.82 -1.91
C TYR A 24 11.27 -3.02 -2.87
N MET A 25 10.60 -2.97 -4.02
CA MET A 25 10.64 -4.04 -5.01
C MET A 25 12.02 -4.15 -5.70
N GLU A 26 12.71 -3.03 -5.91
CA GLU A 26 14.04 -3.00 -6.51
C GLU A 26 15.13 -3.48 -5.53
N HIS A 27 15.01 -3.16 -4.25
CA HIS A 27 15.96 -3.57 -3.21
C HIS A 27 15.87 -5.06 -2.85
N HIS A 28 14.68 -5.67 -2.95
CA HIS A 28 14.48 -7.07 -2.59
C HIS A 28 14.49 -7.99 -3.81
N LYS A 29 15.52 -8.85 -3.92
CA LYS A 29 15.66 -9.82 -5.01
C LYS A 29 14.56 -10.89 -5.05
N GLN A 30 13.91 -11.14 -3.92
CA GLN A 30 12.84 -12.11 -3.78
C GLN A 30 11.76 -11.54 -2.86
N LEU A 31 10.51 -11.76 -3.25
CA LEU A 31 9.33 -11.31 -2.54
C LEU A 31 8.38 -12.50 -2.40
N ILE A 32 7.82 -12.64 -1.21
CA ILE A 32 6.86 -13.69 -0.86
C ILE A 32 5.49 -13.04 -0.75
N ILE A 33 4.50 -13.62 -1.42
CA ILE A 33 3.10 -13.21 -1.29
C ILE A 33 2.43 -14.19 -0.32
N THR A 34 1.93 -13.67 0.80
CA THR A 34 1.21 -14.43 1.83
C THR A 34 -0.24 -13.96 1.95
N GLU A 35 -1.09 -14.71 2.64
CA GLU A 35 -2.48 -14.31 2.93
C GLU A 35 -3.28 -13.98 1.67
N THR A 36 -3.14 -14.83 0.64
CA THR A 36 -3.79 -14.64 -0.65
C THR A 36 -5.27 -14.98 -0.60
N GLU A 37 -6.11 -14.04 -0.98
CA GLU A 37 -7.55 -14.22 -1.20
C GLU A 37 -7.95 -13.75 -2.60
N TRP A 38 -8.98 -14.38 -3.17
CA TRP A 38 -9.54 -13.93 -4.45
C TRP A 38 -10.24 -12.59 -4.26
N ASP A 39 -9.88 -11.59 -5.06
CA ASP A 39 -10.58 -10.32 -5.07
C ASP A 39 -12.01 -10.53 -5.62
N LYS A 40 -12.93 -9.65 -5.22
CA LYS A 40 -14.32 -9.62 -5.72
C LYS A 40 -14.41 -9.37 -7.23
N TYR A 41 -13.33 -8.86 -7.82
CA TYR A 41 -13.16 -8.73 -9.26
C TYR A 41 -12.25 -9.85 -9.75
N GLY A 42 -12.81 -10.79 -10.52
CA GLY A 42 -12.07 -11.93 -11.05
C GLY A 42 -10.78 -11.53 -11.77
N GLY A 43 -9.74 -12.35 -11.61
CA GLY A 43 -8.41 -12.11 -12.17
C GLY A 43 -7.47 -11.28 -11.28
N ARG A 44 -7.87 -10.95 -10.05
CA ARG A 44 -7.03 -10.28 -9.05
C ARG A 44 -6.95 -11.09 -7.76
N ILE A 45 -5.80 -11.03 -7.11
CA ILE A 45 -5.52 -11.65 -5.82
C ILE A 45 -5.14 -10.54 -4.85
N VAL A 46 -5.78 -10.50 -3.69
CA VAL A 46 -5.37 -9.66 -2.56
C VAL A 46 -4.39 -10.49 -1.74
N GLY A 47 -3.22 -9.95 -1.45
CA GLY A 47 -2.21 -10.64 -0.65
C GLY A 47 -1.24 -9.65 -0.01
N ASN A 48 -0.57 -10.10 1.04
CA ASN A 48 0.46 -9.35 1.74
C ASN A 48 1.84 -9.68 1.15
N ILE A 49 2.65 -8.65 0.91
CA ILE A 49 4.00 -8.79 0.33
C ILE A 49 5.02 -8.75 1.46
N LYS A 50 5.89 -9.75 1.50
CA LYS A 50 7.00 -9.84 2.44
C LYS A 50 8.34 -9.99 1.73
N SER A 51 9.39 -9.40 2.29
CA SER A 51 10.77 -9.71 1.89
C SER A 51 11.23 -11.03 2.51
N ASN A 52 12.34 -11.57 1.99
CA ASN A 52 12.97 -12.76 2.57
C ASN A 52 13.40 -12.58 4.04
N ASP A 53 13.61 -11.34 4.48
CA ASP A 53 13.95 -11.00 5.86
C ASP A 53 12.71 -10.92 6.77
N ASN A 54 11.55 -11.37 6.28
CA ASN A 54 10.25 -11.36 6.95
C ASN A 54 9.72 -9.95 7.25
N ASN A 55 10.23 -8.91 6.56
CA ASN A 55 9.64 -7.57 6.61
C ASN A 55 8.41 -7.51 5.71
N SER A 56 7.37 -6.84 6.18
CA SER A 56 6.08 -6.71 5.50
C SER A 56 5.98 -5.33 4.89
N LEU A 57 5.79 -5.26 3.56
CA LEU A 57 5.66 -4.01 2.82
C LEU A 57 4.49 -3.17 3.36
N THR A 58 3.41 -3.83 3.77
CA THR A 58 2.23 -3.18 4.37
C THR A 58 2.60 -2.44 5.65
N ASP A 59 3.37 -3.09 6.52
CA ASP A 59 3.77 -2.51 7.81
C ASP A 59 4.76 -1.37 7.61
N GLU A 60 5.68 -1.50 6.66
CA GLU A 60 6.62 -0.44 6.32
C GLU A 60 5.92 0.80 5.74
N LEU A 61 4.95 0.62 4.85
CA LEU A 61 4.14 1.72 4.31
C LEU A 61 3.36 2.45 5.40
N ILE A 62 2.79 1.72 6.35
CA ILE A 62 2.07 2.31 7.49
C ILE A 62 3.05 3.06 8.40
N LYS A 63 4.21 2.47 8.71
CA LYS A 63 5.26 3.08 9.54
C LYS A 63 5.81 4.37 8.91
N ALA A 64 5.97 4.39 7.59
CA ALA A 64 6.41 5.57 6.84
C ALA A 64 5.31 6.66 6.71
N GLY A 65 4.09 6.39 7.17
CA GLY A 65 2.95 7.31 7.08
C GLY A 65 2.33 7.41 5.68
N PHE A 66 2.69 6.48 4.78
CA PHE A 66 2.16 6.40 3.41
C PHE A 66 0.93 5.50 3.31
N GLY A 67 0.68 4.67 4.33
CA GLY A 67 -0.47 3.78 4.43
C GLY A 67 -1.22 3.94 5.75
N LYS A 68 -2.47 3.46 5.77
CA LYS A 68 -3.27 3.28 6.99
C LYS A 68 -3.93 1.93 6.93
N ALA A 69 -3.90 1.20 8.05
CA ALA A 69 -4.61 -0.07 8.17
C ALA A 69 -6.11 0.13 7.95
N TYR A 70 -6.71 -0.72 7.11
CA TYR A 70 -8.14 -0.69 6.82
C TYR A 70 -8.73 -2.08 7.01
N LYS A 71 -9.60 -2.23 8.01
CA LYS A 71 -10.19 -3.52 8.42
C LYS A 71 -11.46 -3.89 7.64
N GLY A 72 -11.67 -3.32 6.45
CA GLY A 72 -12.86 -3.59 5.62
C GLY A 72 -14.18 -3.00 6.13
N LYS A 73 -14.22 -2.44 7.36
CA LYS A 73 -15.39 -1.82 7.96
C LYS A 73 -15.19 -0.32 8.15
N GLY A 74 -16.23 0.46 7.85
CA GLY A 74 -16.26 1.91 8.05
C GLY A 74 -15.76 2.71 6.85
N ALA A 75 -15.73 4.04 7.01
CA ALA A 75 -15.26 4.94 5.97
C ALA A 75 -13.74 4.85 5.84
N LYS A 76 -13.24 4.88 4.60
CA LYS A 76 -11.81 5.03 4.34
C LYS A 76 -11.31 6.34 4.96
N PRO A 77 -10.10 6.37 5.54
CA PRO A 77 -9.56 7.56 6.15
C PRO A 77 -9.51 8.72 5.15
N ASN A 78 -9.92 9.91 5.60
CA ASN A 78 -9.82 11.12 4.80
C ASN A 78 -8.39 11.65 4.89
N TRP A 79 -7.67 11.62 3.77
CA TRP A 79 -6.28 12.10 3.66
C TRP A 79 -6.15 13.62 3.54
N CYS A 80 -7.26 14.32 3.30
CA CYS A 80 -7.27 15.78 3.10
C CYS A 80 -7.57 16.57 4.36
N ARG A 81 -8.10 15.93 5.40
CA ARG A 81 -8.47 16.56 6.68
C ARG A 81 -7.67 16.07 7.88
N ASN A 82 -6.82 15.05 7.68
CA ASN A 82 -5.81 14.61 8.63
C ASN A 82 -4.47 15.25 8.31
#